data_AF-A0A383C5M0-F1
#
_entry.id   AF-A0A383C5M0-F1
#
_cell.length_a   1.000
_cell.length_b   1.000
_cell.length_c   1.000
_cell.angle_alpha   90.00
_cell.angle_beta   90.00
_cell.angle_gamma   90.00
#
_symmetry.space_group_name_H-M   'P 1'
#
loop_
_entity.id
_entity.type
_entity.pdbx_description
1 polymer ?
#
loop_
_entity_poly.entity_id
_entity_poly.type
_entity_poly.pdbx_seq_one_letter_code
_entity_poly.pdbx_strand_id
1 'polypeptide(L)'
;MATKSEISLILHLLRRSGFGVSFDEAERLANQGYEVTVDRLLRPEEQPEIDELELARYHPVVELAEMINTGHLVFLYRLVMTQQPLREKLALFWHQVFATGETKVMGTFDLLQQIEIFRTHGMGNFKVLLTEISRDPAMLFWLDNNENHKRATNENWGRELLELFTMGVGNYNEYDVKEASKAFTGWTMGGKLPPIAHYGPFRWEFEYRPEDHDVSEK
;
A
#
# COMPACT_ATOMS: atom_id res chain seq x y z
N MET A 1 -30.77 7.46 -24.74
CA MET A 1 -30.76 6.32 -23.81
C MET A 1 -29.74 5.34 -24.34
N ALA A 2 -28.76 4.96 -23.53
CA ALA A 2 -27.67 4.08 -23.92
C ALA A 2 -28.22 2.72 -24.36
N THR A 3 -27.57 2.13 -25.35
CA THR A 3 -27.86 0.79 -25.84
C THR A 3 -27.44 -0.26 -24.82
N LYS A 4 -28.05 -1.45 -24.89
CA LYS A 4 -27.67 -2.60 -24.06
C LYS A 4 -26.18 -2.96 -24.20
N SER A 5 -25.60 -2.73 -25.38
CA SER A 5 -24.18 -3.00 -25.65
C SER A 5 -23.28 -2.02 -24.89
N GLU A 6 -23.60 -0.71 -24.92
CA GLU A 6 -22.86 0.33 -24.21
C GLU A 6 -22.90 0.12 -22.69
N ILE A 7 -24.09 -0.20 -22.15
CA ILE A 7 -24.25 -0.52 -20.72
C ILE A 7 -23.41 -1.74 -20.35
N SER A 8 -23.41 -2.78 -21.18
CA SER A 8 -22.63 -4.01 -20.95
C SER A 8 -21.12 -3.74 -20.96
N LEU A 9 -20.65 -2.83 -21.82
CA LEU A 9 -19.25 -2.43 -21.91
C LEU A 9 -18.81 -1.65 -20.65
N ILE A 10 -19.64 -0.71 -20.17
CA ILE A 10 -19.39 0.01 -18.91
C ILE A 10 -19.38 -0.94 -17.72
N LEU A 11 -20.32 -1.88 -17.63
CA LEU A 11 -20.31 -2.91 -16.59
C LEU A 11 -19.05 -3.77 -16.63
N HIS A 12 -18.53 -4.08 -17.82
CA HIS A 12 -17.27 -4.82 -17.94
C HIS A 12 -16.09 -3.99 -17.40
N LEU A 13 -15.99 -2.72 -17.81
CA LEU A 13 -14.98 -1.79 -17.33
C LEU A 13 -14.99 -1.69 -15.80
N LEU A 14 -16.14 -1.37 -15.20
CA LEU A 14 -16.26 -1.11 -13.76
C LEU A 14 -16.05 -2.34 -12.87
N ARG A 15 -16.25 -3.56 -13.40
CA ARG A 15 -15.86 -4.80 -12.70
C ARG A 15 -14.34 -4.99 -12.63
N ARG A 16 -13.61 -4.48 -13.63
CA ARG A 16 -12.15 -4.55 -13.71
C ARG A 16 -11.48 -3.38 -12.99
N SER A 17 -12.06 -2.18 -13.09
CA SER A 17 -11.50 -0.93 -12.53
C SER A 17 -12.11 -0.53 -11.18
N GLY A 18 -13.05 -1.29 -10.62
CA GLY A 18 -13.68 -0.97 -9.35
C GLY A 18 -14.29 -2.18 -8.65
N PHE A 19 -15.17 -1.94 -7.69
CA PHE A 19 -15.82 -2.99 -6.89
C PHE A 19 -17.22 -3.36 -7.40
N GLY A 20 -17.57 -2.92 -8.61
CA GLY A 20 -18.90 -3.04 -9.20
C GLY A 20 -19.74 -1.78 -9.02
N VAL A 21 -20.88 -1.74 -9.70
CA VAL A 21 -21.86 -0.63 -9.65
C VAL A 21 -23.27 -1.17 -9.81
N SER A 22 -24.24 -0.36 -9.41
CA SER A 22 -25.65 -0.63 -9.72
C SER A 22 -25.93 -0.53 -11.23
N PHE A 23 -27.01 -1.17 -11.68
CA PHE A 23 -27.43 -1.07 -13.08
C PHE A 23 -27.74 0.39 -13.48
N ASP A 24 -28.45 1.13 -12.62
CA ASP A 24 -28.82 2.52 -12.88
C ASP A 24 -27.59 3.42 -13.03
N GLU A 25 -26.55 3.18 -12.23
CA GLU A 25 -25.28 3.89 -12.37
C GLU A 25 -24.55 3.53 -13.67
N ALA A 26 -24.51 2.26 -14.02
CA ALA A 26 -23.93 1.83 -15.29
C ALA A 26 -24.66 2.43 -16.50
N GLU A 27 -25.99 2.53 -16.45
CA GLU A 27 -26.79 3.20 -17.48
C GLU A 27 -26.48 4.70 -17.54
N ARG A 28 -26.40 5.39 -16.39
CA ARG A 28 -26.01 6.81 -16.36
C ARG A 28 -24.63 7.05 -16.98
N LEU A 29 -23.64 6.25 -16.62
CA LEU A 29 -22.27 6.35 -17.16
C LEU A 29 -22.22 6.00 -18.65
N ALA A 30 -22.97 4.98 -19.09
CA ALA A 30 -23.08 4.64 -20.50
C ALA A 30 -23.68 5.80 -21.33
N ASN A 31 -24.65 6.54 -20.78
CA ASN A 31 -25.20 7.73 -21.45
C ASN A 31 -24.21 8.91 -21.50
N GLN A 32 -23.20 8.97 -20.61
CA GLN A 32 -22.14 9.98 -20.64
C GLN A 32 -21.05 9.65 -21.68
N GLY A 33 -20.92 8.37 -22.02
CA GLY A 33 -19.94 7.87 -22.98
C GLY A 33 -18.79 7.11 -22.31
N TYR A 34 -18.26 6.13 -23.04
CA TYR A 34 -17.20 5.24 -22.55
C TYR A 34 -15.91 6.00 -22.22
N GLU A 35 -15.40 6.81 -23.15
CA GLU A 35 -14.15 7.55 -22.96
C GLU A 35 -14.24 8.54 -21.80
N VAL A 36 -15.39 9.20 -21.63
CA VAL A 36 -15.64 10.09 -20.48
C VAL A 36 -15.55 9.32 -19.16
N THR A 37 -16.09 8.09 -19.13
CA THR A 37 -16.00 7.23 -17.95
C THR A 37 -14.56 6.77 -17.69
N VAL A 38 -13.80 6.43 -18.73
CA VAL A 38 -12.38 6.07 -18.61
C VAL A 38 -11.56 7.24 -18.09
N ASP A 39 -11.71 8.43 -18.67
CA ASP A 39 -11.01 9.64 -18.25
C ASP A 39 -11.30 9.96 -16.79
N ARG A 40 -12.57 9.87 -16.37
CA ARG A 40 -12.97 10.03 -14.96
C ARG A 40 -12.22 9.06 -14.05
N LEU A 41 -12.14 7.77 -14.41
CA LEU A 41 -11.44 6.76 -13.60
C LEU A 41 -9.94 7.05 -13.46
N LEU A 42 -9.32 7.60 -14.51
CA LEU A 42 -7.90 7.94 -14.54
C LEU A 42 -7.56 9.24 -13.80
N ARG A 43 -8.57 10.04 -13.41
CA ARG A 43 -8.43 11.29 -12.66
C ARG A 43 -9.15 11.22 -11.30
N PRO A 44 -8.69 10.36 -10.38
CA PRO A 44 -9.31 10.26 -9.05
C PRO A 44 -9.29 11.58 -8.26
N GLU A 45 -8.30 12.45 -8.50
CA GLU A 45 -8.15 13.76 -7.87
C GLU A 45 -9.26 14.76 -8.23
N GLU A 46 -9.97 14.54 -9.35
CA GLU A 46 -11.13 15.34 -9.74
C GLU A 46 -12.42 14.87 -9.04
N GLN A 47 -12.35 13.80 -8.25
CA GLN A 47 -13.49 13.18 -7.58
C GLN A 47 -13.41 13.40 -6.07
N PRO A 48 -14.56 13.53 -5.39
CA PRO A 48 -14.59 13.71 -3.94
C PRO A 48 -13.82 12.60 -3.19
N GLU A 49 -13.01 13.00 -2.22
CA GLU A 49 -12.50 12.08 -1.22
C GLU A 49 -13.61 11.63 -0.28
N ILE A 50 -13.40 10.49 0.37
CA ILE A 50 -14.30 9.95 1.39
C ILE A 50 -14.27 10.81 2.65
N ASP A 51 -15.42 11.01 3.30
CA ASP A 51 -15.49 11.66 4.62
C ASP A 51 -15.09 10.66 5.71
N GLU A 52 -13.82 10.64 6.08
CA GLU A 52 -13.31 9.76 7.14
C GLU A 52 -13.92 10.08 8.52
N LEU A 53 -14.40 11.32 8.73
CA LEU A 53 -15.08 11.71 9.96
C LEU A 53 -16.47 11.10 10.06
N GLU A 54 -17.11 10.79 8.92
CA GLU A 54 -18.39 10.08 8.92
C GLU A 54 -18.22 8.70 9.56
N LEU A 55 -17.19 7.94 9.17
CA LEU A 55 -16.87 6.65 9.79
C LEU A 55 -16.60 6.81 11.29
N ALA A 56 -15.75 7.77 11.66
CA ALA A 56 -15.38 8.03 13.05
C ALA A 56 -16.59 8.37 13.95
N ARG A 57 -17.57 9.14 13.44
CA ARG A 57 -18.79 9.49 14.19
C ARG A 57 -19.61 8.27 14.58
N TYR A 58 -19.74 7.30 13.67
CA TYR A 58 -20.52 6.06 13.92
C TYR A 58 -19.69 4.97 14.59
N HIS A 59 -18.37 4.97 14.37
CA HIS A 59 -17.43 3.99 14.89
C HIS A 59 -16.20 4.66 15.52
N PRO A 60 -16.31 5.34 16.68
CA PRO A 60 -15.20 6.10 17.28
C PRO A 60 -13.94 5.27 17.55
N VAL A 61 -14.08 3.94 17.64
CA VAL A 61 -12.96 3.00 17.78
C VAL A 61 -11.94 3.09 16.64
N VAL A 62 -12.31 3.61 15.46
CA VAL A 62 -11.37 3.77 14.34
C VAL A 62 -10.41 4.95 14.52
N GLU A 63 -10.78 5.95 15.33
CA GLU A 63 -9.86 7.06 15.69
C GLU A 63 -8.84 6.63 16.74
N LEU A 64 -9.17 5.58 17.51
CA LEU A 64 -8.23 4.94 18.41
C LEU A 64 -7.32 4.04 17.58
N ALA A 65 -6.36 4.67 16.88
CA ALA A 65 -5.29 4.04 16.07
C ALA A 65 -4.42 3.02 16.85
N GLU A 66 -4.74 2.83 18.13
CA GLU A 66 -4.07 2.01 19.10
C GLU A 66 -4.73 0.64 19.33
N MET A 67 -5.92 0.41 18.77
CA MET A 67 -6.57 -0.89 18.82
C MET A 67 -6.12 -1.78 17.65
N ILE A 68 -5.62 -2.97 18.00
CA ILE A 68 -5.36 -4.05 17.05
C ILE A 68 -6.69 -4.44 16.39
N ASN A 69 -6.66 -4.66 15.08
CA ASN A 69 -7.76 -5.07 14.22
C ASN A 69 -8.80 -3.99 13.90
N THR A 70 -8.45 -2.70 13.88
CA THR A 70 -9.39 -1.65 13.38
C THR A 70 -9.08 -1.23 11.94
N GLY A 71 -7.86 -1.47 11.45
CA GLY A 71 -7.42 -1.05 10.11
C GLY A 71 -8.23 -1.69 8.99
N HIS A 72 -8.64 -2.95 9.16
CA HIS A 72 -9.48 -3.63 8.18
C HIS A 72 -10.86 -2.97 8.04
N LEU A 73 -11.42 -2.39 9.10
CA LEU A 73 -12.71 -1.67 9.04
C LEU A 73 -12.56 -0.38 8.26
N VAL A 74 -11.49 0.38 8.55
CA VAL A 74 -11.16 1.63 7.83
C VAL A 74 -10.97 1.36 6.34
N PHE A 75 -10.17 0.35 6.00
CA PHE A 75 -9.91 0.03 4.61
C PHE A 75 -11.19 -0.47 3.91
N LEU A 76 -11.93 -1.40 4.52
CA LEU A 76 -13.18 -1.92 3.95
C LEU A 76 -14.22 -0.81 3.73
N TYR A 77 -14.40 0.09 4.70
CA TYR A 77 -15.29 1.24 4.55
C TYR A 77 -14.91 2.08 3.33
N ARG A 78 -13.61 2.37 3.16
CA ARG A 78 -13.10 3.10 2.00
C ARG A 78 -13.35 2.35 0.69
N LEU A 79 -13.12 1.04 0.62
CA LEU A 79 -13.39 0.24 -0.58
C LEU A 79 -14.88 0.27 -1.01
N VAL A 80 -15.79 0.35 -0.04
CA VAL A 80 -17.25 0.35 -0.30
C VAL A 80 -17.78 1.74 -0.65
N MET A 81 -17.27 2.77 0.02
CA MET A 81 -17.85 4.13 -0.03
C MET A 81 -17.10 5.10 -0.96
N THR A 82 -15.93 4.70 -1.48
CA THR A 82 -15.13 5.55 -2.36
C THR A 82 -15.86 5.95 -3.64
N GLN A 83 -15.64 7.19 -4.09
CA GLN A 83 -15.97 7.63 -5.44
C GLN A 83 -14.78 7.50 -6.40
N GLN A 84 -13.62 7.05 -5.93
CA GLN A 84 -12.37 6.87 -6.68
C GLN A 84 -12.03 5.36 -6.83
N PRO A 85 -12.89 4.55 -7.48
CA PRO A 85 -12.80 3.09 -7.39
C PRO A 85 -11.51 2.52 -7.99
N LEU A 86 -10.95 3.14 -9.05
CA LEU A 86 -9.71 2.65 -9.67
C LEU A 86 -8.50 2.83 -8.74
N ARG A 87 -8.41 3.96 -8.04
CA ARG A 87 -7.33 4.23 -7.08
C ARG A 87 -7.35 3.21 -5.94
N GLU A 88 -8.51 2.95 -5.38
CA GLU A 88 -8.67 1.96 -4.29
C GLU A 88 -8.48 0.51 -4.78
N LYS A 89 -8.92 0.19 -6.00
CA LYS A 89 -8.66 -1.12 -6.63
C LYS A 89 -7.16 -1.36 -6.81
N LEU A 90 -6.42 -0.35 -7.25
CA LEU A 90 -4.96 -0.44 -7.40
C LEU A 90 -4.25 -0.50 -6.05
N ALA A 91 -4.73 0.23 -5.03
CA ALA A 91 -4.21 0.10 -3.68
C ALA A 91 -4.38 -1.34 -3.14
N LEU A 92 -5.55 -1.94 -3.34
CA LEU A 92 -5.80 -3.34 -2.99
C LEU A 92 -4.93 -4.31 -3.80
N PHE A 93 -4.70 -4.05 -5.09
CA PHE A 93 -3.80 -4.85 -5.93
C PHE A 93 -2.37 -4.81 -5.38
N TRP A 94 -1.84 -3.62 -5.10
CA TRP A 94 -0.48 -3.47 -4.58
C TRP A 94 -0.32 -4.04 -3.18
N HIS A 95 -1.35 -3.95 -2.33
CA HIS A 95 -1.38 -4.63 -1.04
C HIS A 95 -1.31 -6.16 -1.17
N GLN A 96 -1.74 -6.76 -2.28
CA GLN A 96 -1.58 -8.20 -2.53
C GLN A 96 -0.19 -8.55 -3.06
N VAL A 97 0.47 -7.61 -3.76
CA VAL A 97 1.83 -7.79 -4.27
C VAL A 97 2.86 -7.59 -3.15
N PHE A 98 2.79 -6.45 -2.46
CA PHE A 98 3.63 -6.07 -1.33
C PHE A 98 2.95 -6.46 -0.02
N ALA A 99 2.63 -7.75 0.12
CA ALA A 99 1.79 -8.24 1.21
C ALA A 99 2.50 -8.12 2.57
N THR A 100 1.85 -7.42 3.50
CA THR A 100 2.18 -7.41 4.93
C THR A 100 0.97 -7.85 5.75
N GLY A 101 1.16 -8.12 7.04
CA GLY A 101 0.12 -8.71 7.88
C GLY A 101 0.13 -8.21 9.31
N GLU A 102 -1.07 -7.98 9.83
CA GLU A 102 -1.32 -7.48 11.18
C GLU A 102 -0.80 -8.41 12.29
N THR A 103 -0.78 -9.72 12.07
CA THR A 103 -0.29 -10.68 13.07
C THR A 103 1.20 -10.56 13.36
N LYS A 104 2.01 -10.08 12.40
CA LYS A 104 3.43 -9.78 12.62
C LYS A 104 3.61 -8.32 12.99
N VAL A 105 3.08 -7.41 12.18
CA VAL A 105 3.30 -5.96 12.35
C VAL A 105 2.69 -5.44 13.65
N MET A 106 1.51 -5.94 14.03
CA MET A 106 0.78 -5.53 15.24
C MET A 106 0.61 -3.99 15.38
N GLY A 107 0.59 -3.29 14.25
CA GLY A 107 0.51 -1.83 14.13
C GLY A 107 -0.52 -1.44 13.07
N THR A 108 -1.74 -1.14 13.50
CA THR A 108 -2.84 -0.74 12.60
C THR A 108 -2.47 0.50 11.77
N PHE A 109 -1.86 1.49 12.42
CA PHE A 109 -1.47 2.74 11.77
C PHE A 109 -0.44 2.50 10.66
N ASP A 110 0.58 1.70 10.91
CA ASP A 110 1.67 1.44 9.98
C ASP A 110 1.16 0.71 8.72
N LEU A 111 0.21 -0.22 8.89
CA LEU A 111 -0.45 -0.89 7.75
C LEU A 111 -1.33 0.06 6.94
N LEU A 112 -2.07 0.97 7.59
CA LEU A 112 -2.87 1.97 6.87
C LEU A 112 -1.97 2.99 6.15
N GLN A 113 -0.81 3.33 6.73
CA GLN A 113 0.19 4.18 6.10
C GLN A 113 0.77 3.52 4.84
N GLN A 114 1.01 2.21 4.89
CA GLN A 114 1.41 1.45 3.71
C GLN A 114 0.36 1.53 2.58
N ILE A 115 -0.93 1.42 2.92
CA ILE A 115 -2.03 1.57 1.95
C ILE A 115 -2.05 2.98 1.34
N GLU A 116 -1.69 4.02 2.11
CA GLU A 116 -1.54 5.39 1.58
C GLU A 116 -0.43 5.48 0.52
N ILE A 117 0.70 4.78 0.72
CA ILE A 117 1.77 4.71 -0.29
C ILE A 117 1.21 4.14 -1.60
N PHE A 118 0.43 3.07 -1.53
CA PHE A 118 -0.20 2.48 -2.71
C PHE A 118 -1.22 3.44 -3.36
N ARG A 119 -1.99 4.18 -2.57
CA ARG A 119 -2.94 5.19 -3.10
C ARG A 119 -2.23 6.38 -3.74
N THR A 120 -1.06 6.76 -3.24
CA THR A 120 -0.30 7.93 -3.73
C THR A 120 0.53 7.59 -4.96
N HIS A 121 1.19 6.42 -4.97
CA HIS A 121 2.16 6.07 -6.02
C HIS A 121 1.70 4.93 -6.94
N GLY A 122 0.63 4.21 -6.59
CA GLY A 122 0.22 2.98 -7.28
C GLY A 122 -0.30 3.16 -8.71
N MET A 123 -0.69 4.37 -9.11
CA MET A 123 -1.07 4.71 -10.50
C MET A 123 0.10 5.30 -11.31
N GLY A 124 1.25 5.53 -10.65
CA GLY A 124 2.36 6.29 -11.20
C GLY A 124 3.56 5.41 -11.58
N ASN A 125 4.75 5.93 -11.30
CA ASN A 125 6.00 5.29 -11.65
C ASN A 125 6.36 4.17 -10.66
N PHE A 126 6.56 2.95 -11.18
CA PHE A 126 6.89 1.78 -10.37
C PHE A 126 8.18 1.94 -9.55
N LYS A 127 9.23 2.59 -10.09
CA LYS A 127 10.47 2.82 -9.34
C LYS A 127 10.22 3.69 -8.11
N VAL A 128 9.36 4.71 -8.22
CA VAL A 128 8.98 5.56 -7.09
C VAL A 128 8.22 4.72 -6.06
N LEU A 129 7.20 3.98 -6.49
CA LEU A 129 6.44 3.10 -5.60
C LEU A 129 7.35 2.12 -4.84
N LEU A 130 8.24 1.45 -5.56
CA LEU A 130 9.17 0.49 -4.98
C LEU A 130 10.14 1.16 -3.99
N THR A 131 10.60 2.37 -4.29
CA THR A 131 11.47 3.14 -3.37
C THR A 131 10.74 3.51 -2.08
N GLU A 132 9.48 3.98 -2.19
CA GLU A 132 8.67 4.33 -1.02
C GLU A 132 8.34 3.10 -0.17
N ILE A 133 7.98 1.97 -0.80
CA ILE A 133 7.72 0.73 -0.05
C ILE A 133 8.97 0.14 0.60
N SER A 134 10.14 0.37 0.01
CA SER A 134 11.41 -0.03 0.62
C SER A 134 11.73 0.75 1.91
N ARG A 135 11.09 1.92 2.10
CA ARG A 135 11.24 2.78 3.28
C ARG A 135 10.06 2.64 4.25
N ASP A 136 9.03 1.90 3.87
CA ASP A 136 7.84 1.71 4.68
C ASP A 136 8.18 0.89 5.95
N PRO A 137 7.90 1.41 7.16
CA PRO A 137 8.23 0.72 8.40
C PRO A 137 7.57 -0.67 8.54
N ALA A 138 6.33 -0.82 8.07
CA ALA A 138 5.65 -2.11 8.12
C ALA A 138 6.36 -3.15 7.24
N MET A 139 6.81 -2.75 6.04
CA MET A 139 7.59 -3.60 5.15
C MET A 139 8.98 -3.92 5.68
N LEU A 140 9.68 -2.92 6.22
CA LEU A 140 10.99 -3.09 6.85
C LEU A 140 10.93 -4.11 8.01
N PHE A 141 9.85 -4.09 8.80
CA PHE A 141 9.62 -5.07 9.85
C PHE A 141 9.22 -6.44 9.29
N TRP A 142 8.33 -6.44 8.31
CA TRP A 142 7.77 -7.66 7.74
C TRP A 142 8.86 -8.56 7.13
N LEU A 143 9.89 -7.96 6.51
CA LEU A 143 11.01 -8.67 5.92
C LEU A 143 12.31 -8.54 6.72
N ASP A 144 12.21 -8.21 8.01
CA ASP A 144 13.31 -8.21 8.98
C ASP A 144 14.52 -7.35 8.56
N ASN A 145 14.31 -6.32 7.73
CA ASN A 145 15.38 -5.40 7.33
C ASN A 145 15.84 -4.52 8.50
N ASN A 146 15.03 -4.40 9.55
CA ASN A 146 15.45 -3.77 10.81
C ASN A 146 16.60 -4.50 11.51
N GLU A 147 16.84 -5.77 11.17
CA GLU A 147 17.97 -6.58 11.63
C GLU A 147 19.11 -6.64 10.58
N ASN A 148 18.99 -5.88 9.48
CA ASN A 148 19.98 -5.86 8.40
C ASN A 148 21.10 -4.85 8.71
N HIS A 149 22.19 -5.37 9.28
CA HIS A 149 23.33 -4.57 9.73
C HIS A 149 24.54 -4.79 8.83
N LYS A 150 25.41 -3.78 8.67
CA LYS A 150 26.63 -3.92 7.84
C LYS A 150 27.55 -5.08 8.27
N ARG A 151 27.50 -5.51 9.53
CA ARG A 151 28.31 -6.62 10.08
C ARG A 151 27.57 -7.96 10.15
N ALA A 152 26.26 -7.94 9.91
CA ALA A 152 25.37 -9.09 9.96
C ALA A 152 24.23 -8.82 8.97
N THR A 153 24.53 -8.98 7.68
CA THR A 153 23.58 -8.69 6.61
C THR A 153 22.44 -9.68 6.64
N ASN A 154 21.20 -9.18 6.62
CA ASN A 154 20.00 -10.00 6.48
C ASN A 154 19.59 -10.04 5.00
N GLU A 155 19.54 -11.23 4.42
CA GLU A 155 19.27 -11.40 2.99
C GLU A 155 17.79 -11.32 2.61
N ASN A 156 16.88 -11.37 3.58
CA ASN A 156 15.44 -11.53 3.33
C ASN A 156 14.89 -10.43 2.40
N TRP A 157 14.99 -9.16 2.79
CA TRP A 157 14.53 -8.04 1.94
C TRP A 157 15.18 -8.02 0.55
N GLY A 158 16.51 -8.19 0.46
CA GLY A 158 17.22 -8.17 -0.83
C GLY A 158 16.80 -9.32 -1.76
N ARG A 159 16.54 -10.49 -1.20
CA ARG A 159 16.02 -11.65 -1.94
C ARG A 159 14.60 -11.41 -2.44
N GLU A 160 13.69 -10.98 -1.57
CA GLU A 160 12.30 -10.71 -1.95
C GLU A 160 12.18 -9.56 -2.98
N LEU A 161 13.03 -8.54 -2.85
CA LEU A 161 13.13 -7.46 -3.82
C LEU A 161 13.40 -7.99 -5.23
N LEU A 162 14.39 -8.88 -5.37
CA LEU A 162 14.76 -9.45 -6.66
C LEU A 162 13.75 -10.52 -7.11
N GLU A 163 13.33 -11.41 -6.21
CA GLU A 163 12.52 -12.56 -6.54
C GLU A 163 11.03 -12.24 -6.73
N LEU A 164 10.40 -11.59 -5.76
CA LEU A 164 8.94 -11.39 -5.77
C LEU A 164 8.54 -10.06 -6.40
N PHE A 165 9.33 -9.00 -6.20
CA PHE A 165 8.89 -7.66 -6.54
C PHE A 165 9.41 -7.13 -7.88
N THR A 166 10.51 -7.68 -8.41
CA THR A 166 11.14 -7.11 -9.62
C THR A 166 11.50 -8.14 -10.69
N MET A 167 12.56 -8.92 -10.49
CA MET A 167 13.21 -9.71 -11.54
C MET A 167 12.58 -11.08 -11.74
N GLY A 168 12.04 -11.69 -10.69
CA GLY A 168 11.56 -13.07 -10.74
C GLY A 168 12.67 -14.11 -10.60
N VAL A 169 12.28 -15.32 -10.22
CA VAL A 169 13.18 -16.48 -10.07
C VAL A 169 13.97 -16.74 -11.35
N GLY A 170 15.28 -16.94 -11.21
CA GLY A 170 16.19 -17.31 -12.30
C GLY A 170 16.77 -16.14 -13.10
N ASN A 171 16.39 -14.90 -12.79
CA ASN A 171 16.92 -13.68 -13.41
C ASN A 171 17.97 -12.95 -12.56
N TYR A 172 18.37 -13.54 -11.43
CA TYR A 172 19.37 -13.04 -10.51
C TYR A 172 20.13 -14.25 -9.92
N ASN A 173 21.28 -14.00 -9.29
CA ASN A 173 22.07 -15.00 -8.61
C ASN A 173 22.35 -14.62 -7.15
N GLU A 174 22.98 -15.52 -6.40
CA GLU A 174 23.25 -15.33 -4.97
C GLU A 174 24.15 -14.12 -4.66
N TYR A 175 25.03 -13.74 -5.59
CA TYR A 175 25.82 -12.52 -5.45
C TYR A 175 24.94 -11.28 -5.52
N ASP A 176 23.97 -11.24 -6.43
CA ASP A 176 23.04 -10.11 -6.56
C ASP A 176 22.19 -9.93 -5.29
N VAL A 177 21.76 -11.04 -4.65
CA VAL A 177 21.04 -10.99 -3.36
C VAL A 177 21.90 -10.31 -2.30
N LYS A 178 23.17 -10.68 -2.19
CA LYS A 178 24.09 -10.12 -1.19
C LYS A 178 24.33 -8.64 -1.40
N GLU A 179 24.58 -8.22 -2.64
CA GLU A 179 24.79 -6.81 -2.96
C GLU A 179 23.50 -5.99 -2.76
N ALA A 180 22.34 -6.53 -3.15
CA ALA A 180 21.05 -5.92 -2.87
C ALA A 180 20.84 -5.76 -1.35
N SER A 181 21.07 -6.80 -0.55
CA SER A 181 20.90 -6.72 0.90
C SER A 181 21.85 -5.73 1.56
N LYS A 182 23.11 -5.63 1.11
CA LYS A 182 24.02 -4.56 1.56
C LYS A 182 23.51 -3.18 1.21
N ALA A 183 22.80 -3.01 0.08
CA ALA A 183 22.19 -1.74 -0.32
C ALA A 183 21.15 -1.21 0.69
N PHE A 184 20.53 -2.11 1.46
CA PHE A 184 19.51 -1.75 2.46
C PHE A 184 19.97 -1.86 3.92
N THR A 185 21.26 -2.13 4.17
CA THR A 185 21.81 -2.07 5.54
C THR A 185 21.62 -0.67 6.14
N GLY A 186 21.38 -0.58 7.44
CA GLY A 186 21.16 0.72 8.11
C GLY A 186 19.82 1.40 7.77
N TRP A 187 18.99 0.83 6.89
CA TRP A 187 17.59 1.22 6.75
C TRP A 187 16.78 0.49 7.81
N THR A 188 16.21 1.23 8.74
CA THR A 188 15.48 0.67 9.88
C THR A 188 14.26 1.52 10.19
N MET A 189 13.51 1.16 11.23
CA MET A 189 12.43 1.97 11.74
C MET A 189 12.80 2.54 13.12
N GLY A 190 12.59 3.84 13.26
CA GLY A 190 12.64 4.58 14.49
C GLY A 190 11.30 4.56 15.23
N GLY A 191 11.35 4.96 16.50
CA GLY A 191 10.23 4.89 17.43
C GLY A 191 10.75 4.50 18.80
N LYS A 192 11.29 5.47 19.56
CA LYS A 192 11.76 5.20 20.93
C LYS A 192 10.56 4.81 21.80
N LEU A 193 10.63 3.66 22.45
CA LEU A 193 9.85 3.39 23.66
C LEU A 193 10.08 4.55 24.67
N PRO A 194 9.06 5.28 25.13
CA PRO A 194 9.08 5.85 26.46
C PRO A 194 8.99 4.69 27.49
N PRO A 195 9.52 4.83 28.71
CA PRO A 195 9.52 3.79 29.74
C PRO A 195 8.13 3.39 30.29
N ILE A 196 7.03 3.79 29.62
CA ILE A 196 5.68 3.75 30.17
C ILE A 196 4.77 3.08 29.14
N ALA A 197 4.56 1.78 29.31
CA ALA A 197 3.78 0.88 28.47
C ALA A 197 2.24 1.10 28.55
N HIS A 198 1.78 2.35 28.66
CA HIS A 198 0.38 2.68 28.98
C HIS A 198 -0.36 3.56 27.95
N TYR A 199 0.26 3.88 26.81
CA TYR A 199 -0.31 4.79 25.79
C TYR A 199 -0.40 4.17 24.37
N GLY A 200 -0.67 2.86 24.29
CA GLY A 200 -0.90 2.16 23.01
C GLY A 200 0.33 2.00 22.09
N PRO A 201 0.14 1.40 20.89
CA PRO A 201 1.21 1.17 19.91
C PRO A 201 1.79 2.49 19.39
N PHE A 202 3.12 2.52 19.33
CA PHE A 202 3.88 3.65 18.81
C PHE A 202 3.90 3.62 17.28
N ARG A 203 3.72 4.78 16.67
CA ARG A 203 3.90 4.94 15.23
C ARG A 203 5.37 4.75 14.87
N TRP A 204 5.62 3.94 13.86
CA TRP A 204 6.97 3.76 13.35
C TRP A 204 7.28 4.82 12.30
N GLU A 205 8.51 5.30 12.31
CA GLU A 205 9.03 6.21 11.30
C GLU A 205 10.25 5.58 10.63
N PHE A 206 10.44 5.83 9.34
CA PHE A 206 11.67 5.42 8.68
C PHE A 206 12.89 6.11 9.32
N GLU A 207 13.93 5.34 9.61
CA GLU A 207 15.21 5.83 10.12
C GLU A 207 16.36 5.26 9.27
N TYR A 208 17.25 6.14 8.81
CA TYR A 208 18.49 5.73 8.16
C TYR A 208 19.69 5.96 9.09
N ARG A 209 20.41 4.88 9.41
CA ARG A 209 21.59 4.87 10.27
C ARG A 209 22.87 4.73 9.43
N PRO A 210 23.52 5.83 9.05
CA PRO A 210 24.71 5.78 8.19
C PRO A 210 25.87 5.01 8.84
N GLU A 211 25.96 5.00 10.17
CA GLU A 211 26.97 4.24 10.90
C GLU A 211 26.79 2.73 10.81
N ASP A 212 25.61 2.25 10.43
CA ASP A 212 25.28 0.83 10.30
C ASP A 212 25.05 0.39 8.84
N HIS A 213 25.20 1.33 7.90
CA HIS A 213 25.18 1.08 6.46
C HIS A 213 26.53 0.59 5.95
N ASP A 214 26.52 -0.35 5.02
CA ASP A 214 27.67 -0.76 4.21
C ASP A 214 27.87 0.24 3.07
N VAL A 215 29.01 0.94 3.07
CA VAL A 215 29.36 1.97 2.07
C VAL A 215 30.20 1.44 0.89
N SER A 216 30.43 0.13 0.82
CA SER A 216 31.12 -0.48 -0.32
C SER A 216 30.32 -0.33 -1.62
N GLU A 217 31.02 -0.40 -2.76
CA GLU A 217 30.41 -0.38 -4.09
C GLU A 217 29.65 -1.70 -4.33
N LYS A 218 28.46 -1.59 -4.92
CA LYS A 218 27.46 -2.66 -5.09
C LYS A 218 27.04 -2.75 -6.55
#